data_AF-A0A7W4URZ2-F1
#
_entry.id   AF-A0A7W4URZ2-F1
#
_cell.length_a   1.000
_cell.length_b   1.000
_cell.length_c   1.000
_cell.angle_alpha   90.00
_cell.angle_beta   90.00
_cell.angle_gamma   90.00
#
_symmetry.space_group_name_H-M   'P 1'
#
loop_
_entity.id
_entity.type
_entity.pdbx_description
1 polymer ?
#
loop_
_entity_poly.entity_id
_entity_poly.type
_entity_poly.pdbx_seq_one_letter_code
_entity_poly.pdbx_strand_id
1 'polypeptide(L)' 'MTGDNAGIRRNRRPAGELAKPFQVRLAADLAAEMRQAARASGNLSYSLYVERMAATLRDENGQLPVFTDDAEAHTAAA' A
#
# COMPACT_ATOMS: atom_id res chain seq x y z
N MET A 1 -9.58 7.36 -26.33
CA MET A 1 -8.95 6.10 -26.78
C MET A 1 -8.25 5.48 -25.59
N THR A 2 -8.95 4.62 -24.85
CA THR A 2 -8.46 4.00 -23.62
C THR A 2 -7.56 2.83 -24.02
N GLY A 3 -6.24 3.08 -24.10
CA GLY A 3 -5.26 2.05 -24.39
C GLY A 3 -5.36 0.94 -23.35
N ASP A 4 -5.69 -0.26 -23.81
CA ASP A 4 -5.79 -1.46 -23.00
C ASP A 4 -4.42 -1.75 -22.36
N ASN A 5 -4.31 -1.52 -21.05
CA ASN A 5 -3.04 -1.52 -20.36
C ASN A 5 -2.67 -2.97 -19.99
N ALA A 6 -2.13 -3.70 -20.96
CA ALA A 6 -1.82 -5.12 -20.88
C ALA A 6 -0.94 -5.50 -19.66
N GLY A 7 -0.08 -4.59 -19.20
CA GLY A 7 0.71 -4.76 -17.98
C GLY A 7 -0.14 -4.90 -16.70
N ILE A 8 -1.24 -4.17 -16.61
CA ILE A 8 -2.14 -4.20 -15.45
C ILE A 8 -2.94 -5.52 -15.42
N ARG A 9 -3.32 -6.05 -16.60
CA ARG A 9 -3.98 -7.37 -16.69
C ARG A 9 -3.08 -8.52 -16.24
N ARG A 10 -1.78 -8.46 -16.54
CA ARG A 10 -0.81 -9.49 -16.13
C ARG A 10 -0.55 -9.49 -14.62
N ASN A 11 -0.71 -8.34 -13.96
CA ASN A 11 -0.55 -8.18 -12.52
C ASN A 11 -1.85 -8.40 -11.73
N ARG A 12 -2.90 -8.96 -12.36
CA ARG A 12 -4.12 -9.34 -11.66
C ARG A 12 -3.93 -10.69 -10.96
N ARG A 13 -4.57 -10.84 -9.80
CA ARG A 13 -4.64 -12.11 -9.09
C ARG A 13 -5.29 -13.19 -9.96
N PRO A 14 -4.89 -14.47 -9.78
CA PRO A 14 -5.49 -15.58 -10.51
C PRO A 14 -7.01 -15.65 -10.29
N ALA A 15 -7.73 -16.11 -11.31
CA ALA A 15 -9.17 -16.25 -11.25
C ALA A 15 -9.58 -17.27 -10.17
N GLY A 16 -10.59 -16.93 -9.36
CA GLY A 16 -11.13 -17.81 -8.31
C GLY A 16 -10.71 -17.45 -6.87
N GLU A 17 -9.76 -16.54 -6.68
CA GLU A 17 -9.45 -16.02 -5.34
C GLU A 17 -10.41 -14.90 -4.91
N LEU A 18 -11.02 -15.08 -3.73
CA LEU A 18 -11.79 -14.02 -3.07
C LEU A 18 -10.86 -12.90 -2.61
N ALA A 19 -10.82 -11.81 -3.36
CA ALA A 19 -10.16 -10.59 -2.93
C ALA A 19 -10.96 -9.97 -1.77
N LYS A 20 -10.44 -10.04 -0.55
CA LYS A 20 -10.94 -9.23 0.56
C LYS A 20 -10.34 -7.82 0.43
N PRO A 21 -11.14 -6.78 0.14
CA PRO A 21 -10.60 -5.43 0.01
C PRO A 21 -10.20 -4.94 1.40
N PHE A 22 -8.89 -4.78 1.63
CA PHE A 22 -8.39 -4.06 2.79
C PHE A 22 -8.52 -2.56 2.51
N GLN A 23 -9.41 -1.87 3.24
CA GLN A 23 -9.63 -0.43 3.05
C GLN A 23 -8.68 0.35 3.96
N VAL A 24 -7.61 0.88 3.37
CA VAL A 24 -6.73 1.85 4.04
C VAL A 24 -7.19 3.25 3.64
N ARG A 25 -7.40 4.12 4.63
CA ARG A 25 -7.63 5.54 4.39
C ARG A 25 -6.29 6.25 4.45
N LEU A 26 -5.98 6.95 3.37
CA LEU A 26 -4.81 7.81 3.25
C LEU A 26 -5.29 9.26 3.09
N ALA A 27 -4.47 10.21 3.53
CA ALA A 27 -4.66 11.60 3.14
C ALA A 27 -4.60 11.72 1.60
N ALA A 28 -5.35 12.68 1.04
CA ALA A 28 -5.58 12.75 -0.40
C ALA A 28 -4.29 13.05 -1.19
N ASP A 29 -3.43 13.90 -0.64
CA ASP A 29 -2.10 14.24 -1.13
C ASP A 29 -1.18 13.01 -1.14
N LEU A 30 -1.07 12.31 -0.01
CA LEU A 30 -0.26 11.09 0.11
C LEU A 30 -0.74 10.01 -0.86
N ALA A 31 -2.05 9.83 -0.99
CA ALA A 31 -2.62 8.87 -1.95
C ALA A 31 -2.27 9.20 -3.40
N ALA A 32 -2.20 10.50 -3.75
CA ALA A 32 -1.80 10.93 -5.09
C ALA A 32 -0.30 10.67 -5.33
N GLU A 33 0.54 11.00 -4.36
CA GLU A 33 1.98 10.78 -4.42
C GLU A 33 2.31 9.30 -4.58
N MET A 34 1.71 8.43 -3.76
CA MET A 34 1.92 6.99 -3.84
C MET A 34 1.49 6.40 -5.19
N ARG A 35 0.38 6.90 -5.78
CA ARG A 35 -0.05 6.47 -7.12
C ARG A 35 0.92 6.92 -8.21
N GLN A 36 1.51 8.10 -8.07
CA GLN A 36 2.53 8.59 -8.99
C GLN A 36 3.81 7.75 -8.90
N ALA A 37 4.26 7.44 -7.68
CA ALA A 37 5.40 6.55 -7.45
C ALA A 37 5.17 5.15 -8.06
N ALA A 38 3.96 4.58 -7.87
CA ALA A 38 3.59 3.28 -8.47
C ALA A 38 3.63 3.27 -10.01
N ARG A 39 3.30 4.40 -10.65
CA ARG A 39 3.42 4.55 -12.11
C ARG A 39 4.87 4.65 -12.55
N ALA A 40 5.67 5.42 -11.82
CA ALA A 40 7.10 5.60 -12.09
C ALA A 40 7.89 4.28 -11.94
N SER A 41 7.46 3.37 -11.07
CA SER A 41 8.06 2.05 -10.86
C SER A 41 7.76 1.02 -11.97
N GLY A 42 7.44 1.45 -13.20
CA GLY A 42 7.22 0.56 -14.33
C GLY A 42 5.76 0.12 -14.53
N ASN A 43 4.79 1.00 -14.28
CA ASN A 43 3.35 0.73 -14.46
C ASN A 43 2.82 -0.48 -13.67
N LEU A 44 3.25 -0.62 -12.41
CA LEU A 44 2.69 -1.61 -11.50
C LEU A 44 1.25 -1.25 -11.15
N SER A 45 0.42 -2.27 -10.87
CA SER A 45 -0.85 -2.02 -10.22
C SER A 45 -0.59 -1.50 -8.80
N TYR A 46 -1.46 -0.60 -8.32
CA TYR A 46 -1.26 0.04 -7.01
C TYR A 46 -1.17 -0.98 -5.87
N SER A 47 -1.97 -2.05 -5.93
CA SER A 47 -1.91 -3.14 -4.95
C SER A 47 -0.56 -3.86 -4.95
N LEU A 48 -0.02 -4.18 -6.14
CA LEU A 48 1.26 -4.87 -6.28
C LEU A 48 2.43 -3.97 -5.85
N TYR A 49 2.34 -2.67 -6.13
CA TYR A 49 3.31 -1.70 -5.63
C TYR A 49 3.38 -1.69 -4.10
N VAL A 50 2.24 -1.62 -3.42
CA VAL A 50 2.18 -1.66 -1.95
C VAL A 50 2.66 -3.00 -1.39
N GLU A 51 2.29 -4.13 -2.01
CA GLU A 51 2.76 -5.46 -1.61
C GLU A 51 4.30 -5.57 -1.70
N ARG A 52 4.90 -5.06 -2.78
CA ARG A 52 6.36 -5.05 -2.98
C ARG A 52 7.07 -4.14 -1.98
N MET A 53 6.56 -2.93 -1.77
CA MET A 53 7.12 -1.99 -0.80
C MET A 53 7.07 -2.57 0.62
N ALA A 54 5.97 -3.23 1.00
CA ALA A 54 5.87 -3.89 2.29
C ALA A 54 6.86 -5.07 2.44
N ALA A 55 7.13 -5.82 1.37
CA ALA A 55 8.16 -6.85 1.38
C ALA A 55 9.57 -6.24 1.56
N THR A 56 9.91 -5.22 0.78
CA THR A 56 11.20 -4.51 0.89
C THR A 56 11.41 -3.93 2.29
N LEU A 57 10.40 -3.27 2.85
CA LEU A 57 10.47 -2.72 4.21
C LEU A 57 10.71 -3.82 5.26
N ARG A 58 10.14 -5.01 5.09
CA ARG A 58 10.36 -6.14 5.98
C ARG A 58 11.75 -6.75 5.83
N ASP A 59 12.23 -6.85 4.61
CA ASP A 59 13.56 -7.38 4.32
C ASP A 59 14.65 -6.44 4.86
N GLU A 60 14.45 -5.12 4.76
CA GLU A 60 15.42 -4.11 5.19
C GLU A 60 15.40 -3.87 6.71
N ASN A 61 14.21 -3.82 7.34
CA ASN A 61 14.06 -3.40 8.73
C ASN A 61 13.61 -4.53 9.68
N GLY A 62 13.44 -5.75 9.16
CA GLY A 62 12.78 -6.82 9.91
C GLY A 62 11.29 -6.53 10.10
N GLN A 63 10.73 -6.83 11.26
CA GLN A 63 9.33 -6.45 11.52
C GLN A 63 9.25 -4.94 11.75
N LEU A 64 8.31 -4.27 11.05
CA LEU A 64 8.00 -2.86 11.30
C LEU A 64 7.77 -2.69 12.81
N PRO A 65 8.38 -1.70 13.48
CA PRO A 65 8.11 -1.49 14.90
C PRO A 65 6.61 -1.27 15.07
N VAL A 66 5.96 -2.21 15.76
CA VAL A 66 4.63 -1.97 16.31
C VAL A 66 4.87 -0.91 17.38
N PHE A 67 4.43 0.31 17.14
CA PHE A 67 4.30 1.28 18.22
C PHE A 67 3.32 0.64 19.21
N THR A 68 3.83 0.07 20.30
CA THR A 68 2.98 -0.34 21.41
C THR A 68 2.37 0.94 21.97
N ASP A 69 1.07 0.93 22.23
CA ASP A 69 0.30 2.07 22.78
C ASP A 69 0.71 2.44 24.22
N ASP A 70 1.98 2.30 24.60
CA ASP A 70 2.49 2.62 25.95
C ASP A 70 2.49 4.13 26.24
N ALA A 71 1.93 4.95 25.34
CA ALA A 71 1.85 6.40 25.47
C ALA A 71 0.42 6.96 25.26
N GLU A 72 -0.65 6.20 25.53
CA GLU A 72 -1.89 6.82 26.03
C GLU A 72 -1.67 7.30 27.47
N ALA A 73 -0.71 8.21 27.68
CA ALA A 73 -0.76 9.10 28.82
C ALA A 73 -1.92 10.05 28.57
N HIS A 74 -3.12 9.62 28.98
CA HIS A 74 -4.29 10.49 29.06
C HIS A 74 -3.85 11.81 29.66
N THR A 75 -3.94 12.88 28.87
CA THR A 75 -3.81 14.25 29.36
C THR A 75 -4.87 14.43 30.45
N ALA A 76 -4.48 14.20 31.70
CA ALA A 76 -5.26 14.58 32.85
C ALA A 76 -5.37 16.10 32.79
N ALA A 77 -6.60 16.58 32.65
CA ALA A 77 -6.95 17.98 32.68
C ALA A 77 -6.32 18.66 33.92
N ALA A 78 -5.65 19.78 33.69
CA ALA A 78 -5.32 20.77 34.71
C ALA A 78 -6.14 22.03 34.43
#